data_AF-A0A946HH93-F1
#
_entry.id   AF-A0A946HH93-F1
#
_cell.length_a   1.000
_cell.length_b   1.000
_cell.length_c   1.000
_cell.angle_alpha   90.00
_cell.angle_beta   90.00
_cell.angle_gamma   90.00
#
_symmetry.space_group_name_H-M   'P 1'
#
loop_
_entity.id
_entity.type
_entity.pdbx_description
1 polymer ?
#
loop_
_entity_poly.entity_id
_entity_poly.type
_entity_poly.pdbx_seq_one_letter_code
_entity_poly.pdbx_strand_id
1 'polypeptide(L)'
;ALRLNGIVPPAPKPLETVREAVVEHWTKTETMAHLRRKGEALSAGLTANASFESLDLRAQTETERTRRDYVEGAPNALITQVFDAATGTITILDDADSVVLVRLDAVLPRAQDVALDGPMRDAINAQATNDLSQDIFAAFARDLQTRIGFELDQQALNAVHAQFQ
;
A
#
# COMPACT_ATOMS: atom_id res chain seq x y z
N ALA A 1 -50.32 20.82 -3.20
CA ALA A 1 -49.63 19.53 -3.02
C ALA A 1 -49.25 18.98 -4.39
N LEU A 2 -48.00 18.54 -4.58
CA LEU A 2 -47.54 17.87 -5.81
C LEU A 2 -47.74 16.36 -5.67
N ARG A 3 -48.29 15.71 -6.69
CA ARG A 3 -48.51 14.26 -6.74
C ARG A 3 -47.85 13.70 -8.01
N LEU A 4 -46.97 12.73 -7.84
CA LEU A 4 -46.27 12.04 -8.92
C LEU A 4 -47.24 11.08 -9.63
N ASN A 5 -47.51 11.32 -10.90
CA ASN A 5 -48.47 10.52 -11.69
C ASN A 5 -47.79 9.42 -12.53
N GLY A 6 -46.47 9.42 -12.63
CA GLY A 6 -45.71 8.42 -13.37
C GLY A 6 -44.28 8.88 -13.64
N ILE A 7 -43.41 7.92 -13.93
CA ILE A 7 -42.01 8.16 -14.32
C ILE A 7 -41.89 7.69 -15.77
N VAL A 8 -41.52 8.60 -16.66
CA VAL A 8 -41.18 8.24 -18.04
C VAL A 8 -39.74 7.73 -18.05
N PRO A 9 -39.49 6.49 -18.50
CA PRO A 9 -38.14 5.97 -18.55
C PRO A 9 -37.30 6.75 -19.56
N PRO A 10 -36.00 6.97 -19.28
CA PRO A 10 -35.12 7.66 -20.21
C PRO A 10 -35.01 6.88 -21.53
N ALA A 11 -35.28 7.54 -22.65
CA ALA A 11 -35.10 6.99 -23.99
C ALA A 11 -33.77 7.46 -24.60
N PRO A 12 -33.05 6.61 -25.35
CA PRO A 12 -31.86 7.01 -26.06
C PRO A 12 -32.19 8.09 -27.10
N LYS A 13 -31.28 9.06 -27.29
CA LYS A 13 -31.43 10.12 -28.29
C LYS A 13 -31.41 9.50 -29.71
N PRO A 14 -32.18 10.02 -30.67
CA PRO A 14 -32.12 9.56 -32.06
C PRO A 14 -30.70 9.66 -32.62
N LEU A 15 -30.27 8.67 -33.40
CA LEU A 15 -28.90 8.59 -33.93
C LEU A 15 -28.54 9.86 -34.72
N GLU A 16 -29.45 10.40 -35.53
CA GLU A 16 -29.17 11.62 -36.30
C GLU A 16 -28.86 12.84 -35.42
N THR A 17 -29.35 12.86 -34.18
CA THR A 17 -29.08 13.93 -33.20
C THR A 17 -27.76 13.74 -32.46
N VAL A 18 -27.19 12.53 -32.46
CA VAL A 18 -25.95 12.20 -31.71
C VAL A 18 -24.86 11.56 -32.58
N ARG A 19 -25.04 11.55 -33.90
CA ARG A 19 -24.16 10.85 -34.86
C ARG A 19 -22.70 11.26 -34.70
N GLU A 20 -22.45 12.56 -34.59
CA GLU A 20 -21.10 13.10 -34.40
C GLU A 20 -20.47 12.62 -33.09
N ALA A 21 -21.19 12.72 -31.96
CA ALA A 21 -20.72 12.22 -30.67
C ALA A 21 -20.48 10.70 -30.65
N VAL A 22 -21.31 9.93 -31.38
CA VAL A 22 -21.12 8.48 -31.54
C VAL A 22 -19.86 8.18 -32.35
N VAL A 23 -19.63 8.89 -33.46
CA VAL A 23 -18.43 8.72 -34.29
C VAL A 23 -17.18 9.09 -33.50
N GLU A 24 -17.21 10.20 -32.74
CA GLU A 24 -16.11 10.62 -31.88
C GLU A 24 -15.78 9.55 -30.83
N HIS A 25 -16.77 9.10 -30.06
CA HIS A 25 -16.56 8.07 -29.04
C HIS A 25 -16.10 6.74 -29.63
N TRP A 26 -16.67 6.32 -30.76
CA TRP A 26 -16.26 5.10 -31.43
C TRP A 26 -14.81 5.20 -31.90
N THR A 27 -14.44 6.33 -32.55
CA THR A 27 -13.07 6.58 -33.00
C THR A 27 -12.08 6.55 -31.84
N LYS A 28 -12.41 7.20 -30.72
CA LYS A 28 -11.59 7.16 -29.51
C LYS A 28 -11.43 5.74 -28.98
N THR A 29 -12.53 4.99 -28.88
CA THR A 29 -12.54 3.61 -28.37
C THR A 29 -11.67 2.69 -29.24
N GLU A 30 -11.84 2.76 -30.56
CA GLU A 30 -11.03 1.97 -31.49
C GLU A 30 -9.57 2.38 -31.44
N THR A 31 -9.27 3.69 -31.38
CA THR A 31 -7.89 4.18 -31.25
C THR A 31 -7.22 3.60 -30.01
N MET A 32 -7.89 3.63 -28.85
CA MET A 32 -7.37 3.03 -27.63
C MET A 32 -7.19 1.52 -27.75
N ALA A 33 -8.13 0.80 -28.37
CA ALA A 33 -8.01 -0.64 -28.61
C ALA A 33 -6.84 -0.98 -29.55
N HIS A 34 -6.54 -0.12 -30.52
CA HIS A 34 -5.37 -0.25 -31.39
C HIS A 34 -4.06 0.06 -30.66
N LEU A 35 -4.02 1.11 -29.84
CA LEU A 35 -2.86 1.46 -29.01
C LEU A 35 -2.54 0.36 -28.02
N ARG A 36 -3.56 -0.21 -27.37
CA ARG A 36 -3.40 -1.30 -26.42
C ARG A 36 -2.81 -2.55 -27.07
N ARG A 37 -3.36 -2.99 -28.21
CA ARG A 37 -2.80 -4.12 -28.97
C ARG A 37 -1.36 -3.86 -29.41
N LYS A 38 -1.03 -2.62 -29.80
CA LYS A 38 0.34 -2.23 -30.12
C LYS A 38 1.25 -2.35 -28.89
N GLY A 39 0.81 -1.86 -27.73
CA GLY A 39 1.53 -2.00 -26.46
C GLY A 39 1.76 -3.45 -26.07
N GLU A 40 0.74 -4.30 -26.19
CA GLU A 40 0.83 -5.74 -25.93
C GLU A 40 1.85 -6.41 -26.86
N ALA A 41 1.81 -6.12 -28.17
CA ALA A 41 2.78 -6.64 -29.13
C ALA A 41 4.23 -6.19 -28.81
N LEU A 42 4.43 -4.94 -28.40
CA LEU A 42 5.74 -4.42 -28.01
C LEU A 42 6.23 -5.05 -26.69
N SER A 43 5.33 -5.24 -25.72
CA SER A 43 5.64 -5.88 -24.44
C SER A 43 6.16 -7.31 -24.60
N ALA A 44 5.66 -8.06 -25.60
CA ALA A 44 6.15 -9.40 -25.91
C ALA A 44 7.62 -9.42 -26.38
N GLY A 45 8.11 -8.31 -26.95
CA GLY A 45 9.51 -8.12 -27.32
C GLY A 45 10.39 -7.57 -26.18
N LEU A 46 9.78 -7.01 -25.13
CA LEU A 46 10.47 -6.46 -23.97
C LEU A 46 10.70 -7.55 -22.92
N THR A 47 11.86 -8.21 -22.98
CA THR A 47 12.34 -9.00 -21.84
C THR A 47 12.85 -8.08 -20.71
N ALA A 48 13.05 -8.61 -19.51
CA ALA A 48 13.51 -7.83 -18.35
C ALA A 48 14.77 -6.98 -18.61
N ASN A 49 15.62 -7.36 -19.57
CA ASN A 49 16.84 -6.66 -19.93
C ASN A 49 16.80 -5.94 -21.30
N ALA A 50 15.67 -5.99 -22.03
CA ALA A 50 15.55 -5.31 -23.32
C ALA A 50 15.38 -3.80 -23.12
N SER A 51 16.02 -2.99 -23.96
CA SER A 51 15.87 -1.53 -23.90
C SER A 51 14.61 -1.09 -24.67
N PHE A 52 13.89 -0.09 -24.15
CA PHE A 52 12.72 0.47 -24.83
C PHE A 52 13.13 1.16 -26.15
N GLU A 53 14.34 1.72 -26.20
CA GLU A 53 14.92 2.36 -27.38
C GLU A 53 15.11 1.38 -28.54
N SER A 54 15.34 0.09 -28.24
CA SER A 54 15.44 -0.94 -29.29
C SER A 54 14.12 -1.15 -30.05
N LEU A 55 13.01 -0.71 -29.46
CA LEU A 55 11.67 -0.74 -30.04
C LEU A 55 11.20 0.63 -30.54
N ASP A 56 12.13 1.57 -30.74
CA ASP A 56 11.85 2.96 -31.15
C ASP A 56 10.92 3.71 -30.17
N LEU A 57 10.94 3.31 -28.90
CA LEU A 57 10.25 3.99 -27.81
C LEU A 57 11.22 4.93 -27.10
N ARG A 58 10.73 6.12 -26.73
CA ARG A 58 11.46 7.03 -25.84
C ARG A 58 11.17 6.65 -24.39
N ALA A 59 12.15 6.06 -23.71
CA ALA A 59 12.03 5.74 -22.30
C ALA A 59 12.18 6.99 -21.43
N GLN A 60 11.36 7.07 -20.39
CA GLN A 60 11.59 7.98 -19.26
C GLN A 60 11.96 7.12 -18.06
N THR A 61 13.13 7.38 -17.48
CA THR A 61 13.59 6.65 -16.29
C THR A 61 13.29 7.47 -15.05
N GLU A 62 12.42 6.93 -14.20
CA GLU A 62 12.10 7.50 -12.90
C GLU A 62 12.86 6.75 -11.81
N THR A 63 13.54 7.49 -10.93
CA THR A 63 14.32 6.90 -9.82
C THR A 63 13.86 7.47 -8.49
N GLU A 64 14.09 6.71 -7.42
CA GLU A 64 13.81 7.13 -6.03
C GLU A 64 12.34 7.54 -5.78
N ARG A 65 11.40 6.98 -6.55
CA ARG A 65 9.97 7.22 -6.38
C ARG A 65 9.36 6.41 -5.26
N THR A 66 8.43 7.01 -4.53
CA THR A 66 7.68 6.36 -3.45
C THR A 66 6.31 5.86 -3.93
N ARG A 67 5.69 4.95 -3.16
CA ARG A 67 4.31 4.44 -3.41
C ARG A 67 3.23 5.52 -3.36
N ARG A 68 3.58 6.76 -3.01
CA ARG A 68 2.69 7.92 -2.90
C ARG A 68 2.96 8.98 -3.95
N ASP A 69 3.99 8.79 -4.76
CA ASP A 69 4.38 9.77 -5.76
C ASP A 69 3.41 9.76 -6.94
N TYR A 70 3.53 10.81 -7.75
CA TYR A 70 2.88 10.93 -9.05
C TYR A 70 3.95 11.11 -10.11
N VAL A 71 3.74 10.52 -11.29
CA VAL A 71 4.62 10.65 -12.45
C VAL A 71 3.89 11.49 -13.48
N GLU A 72 4.50 12.61 -13.86
CA GLU A 72 3.92 13.52 -14.85
C GLU A 72 3.78 12.83 -16.21
N GLY A 73 2.60 12.97 -16.83
CA GLY A 73 2.32 12.34 -18.12
C GLY A 73 2.02 10.84 -18.05
N ALA A 74 1.77 10.29 -16.87
CA ALA A 74 1.36 8.90 -16.70
C ALA A 74 0.04 8.75 -15.92
N PRO A 75 -0.69 7.64 -16.09
CA PRO A 75 -1.92 7.37 -15.36
C PRO A 75 -1.73 7.40 -13.84
N ASN A 76 -2.72 7.92 -13.11
CA ASN A 76 -2.71 7.95 -11.64
C ASN A 76 -2.53 6.56 -11.01
N ALA A 77 -2.98 5.50 -11.71
CA ALA A 77 -2.83 4.12 -11.25
C ALA A 77 -1.40 3.56 -11.41
N LEU A 78 -0.50 4.27 -12.10
CA LEU A 78 0.85 3.80 -12.45
C LEU A 78 1.59 3.29 -11.22
N ILE A 79 1.77 4.14 -10.20
CA ILE A 79 2.60 3.82 -9.04
C ILE A 79 2.04 2.62 -8.28
N THR A 80 0.73 2.56 -8.04
CA THR A 80 0.13 1.41 -7.36
C THR A 80 0.33 0.11 -8.16
N GLN A 81 0.05 0.12 -9.46
CA GLN A 81 0.14 -1.07 -10.32
C GLN A 81 1.59 -1.54 -10.52
N VAL A 82 2.54 -0.62 -10.61
CA VAL A 82 3.97 -0.95 -10.73
C VAL A 82 4.50 -1.58 -9.46
N PHE A 83 4.15 -1.05 -8.28
CA PHE A 83 4.63 -1.59 -7.00
C PHE A 83 3.94 -2.90 -6.59
N ASP A 84 2.80 -3.26 -7.20
CA ASP A 84 2.15 -4.56 -7.05
C ASP A 84 2.74 -5.63 -8.00
N ALA A 85 3.47 -5.22 -9.03
CA ALA A 85 4.12 -6.11 -9.98
C ALA A 85 5.49 -6.60 -9.48
N ALA A 86 5.94 -7.75 -9.99
CA ALA A 86 7.28 -8.24 -9.73
C ALA A 86 8.33 -7.41 -10.49
N THR A 87 9.53 -7.25 -9.92
CA THR A 87 10.66 -6.61 -10.60
C THR A 87 10.95 -7.26 -11.95
N GLY A 88 11.22 -6.44 -12.97
CA GLY A 88 11.42 -6.83 -14.35
C GLY A 88 10.13 -7.03 -15.16
N THR A 89 8.95 -7.00 -14.51
CA THR A 89 7.66 -7.13 -15.20
C THR A 89 7.35 -5.86 -15.98
N ILE A 90 6.89 -6.03 -17.22
CA ILE A 90 6.29 -4.96 -18.01
C ILE A 90 4.80 -4.88 -17.69
N THR A 91 4.34 -3.74 -17.21
CA THR A 91 2.93 -3.44 -16.97
C THR A 91 2.43 -2.48 -18.04
N ILE A 92 1.22 -2.73 -18.55
CA ILE A 92 0.55 -1.90 -19.55
C ILE A 92 -0.63 -1.21 -18.87
N LEU A 93 -0.69 0.12 -18.97
CA LEU A 93 -1.76 0.93 -18.40
C LEU A 93 -2.39 1.81 -19.47
N ASP A 94 -3.72 1.90 -19.43
CA ASP A 94 -4.46 2.82 -20.27
C ASP A 94 -4.56 4.19 -19.60
N ASP A 95 -4.36 5.25 -20.37
CA ASP A 95 -4.67 6.63 -20.02
C ASP A 95 -5.90 7.12 -20.83
N ALA A 96 -6.23 8.41 -20.71
CA ALA A 96 -7.36 9.02 -21.39
C ALA A 96 -7.29 8.92 -22.93
N ASP A 97 -6.09 9.01 -23.52
CA ASP A 97 -5.83 9.03 -24.96
C ASP A 97 -4.52 8.33 -25.36
N SER A 98 -3.87 7.65 -24.42
CA SER A 98 -2.59 6.98 -24.63
C SER A 98 -2.49 5.67 -23.84
N VAL A 99 -1.50 4.83 -24.18
CA VAL A 99 -1.17 3.62 -23.43
C VAL A 99 0.28 3.71 -22.99
N VAL A 100 0.52 3.50 -21.70
CA VAL A 100 1.83 3.57 -21.08
C VAL A 100 2.34 2.16 -20.81
N LEU A 101 3.57 1.90 -21.26
CA LEU A 101 4.32 0.70 -20.90
C LEU A 101 5.34 1.09 -19.84
N VAL A 102 5.37 0.36 -18.74
CA VAL A 102 6.29 0.61 -17.63
C VAL A 102 6.97 -0.68 -17.21
N ARG A 103 8.25 -0.60 -16.87
CA ARG A 103 9.01 -1.69 -16.26
C ARG A 103 9.42 -1.30 -14.86
N LEU A 104 9.22 -2.19 -13.90
CA LEU A 104 9.80 -2.02 -12.56
C LEU A 104 11.24 -2.54 -12.55
N ASP A 105 12.23 -1.65 -12.58
CA ASP A 105 13.64 -2.06 -12.59
C ASP A 105 14.14 -2.53 -11.23
N ALA A 106 13.75 -1.85 -10.14
CA ALA A 106 14.14 -2.20 -8.78
C ALA A 106 13.17 -1.65 -7.73
N VAL A 107 13.04 -2.36 -6.61
CA VAL A 107 12.41 -1.83 -5.39
C VAL A 107 13.49 -1.63 -4.35
N LEU A 108 13.72 -0.38 -3.97
CA LEU A 108 14.71 -0.05 -2.95
C LEU A 108 14.11 -0.25 -1.54
N PRO A 109 14.90 -0.74 -0.57
CA PRO A 109 14.47 -0.72 0.82
C PRO A 109 14.31 0.74 1.28
N ARG A 110 13.48 0.97 2.30
CA ARG A 110 13.40 2.30 2.91
C ARG A 110 14.79 2.69 3.42
N ALA A 111 15.25 3.87 3.05
CA ALA A 111 16.46 4.45 3.61
C ALA A 111 16.34 4.50 5.15
N GLN A 112 17.39 4.10 5.85
CA GLN A 112 17.45 4.29 7.30
C GLN A 112 17.61 5.77 7.59
N ASP A 113 16.86 6.27 8.56
CA ASP A 113 16.94 7.65 9.00
C ASP A 113 17.15 7.65 10.50
N VAL A 114 18.38 7.92 10.94
CA VAL A 114 18.73 7.86 12.37
C VAL A 114 17.96 8.89 13.18
N ALA A 115 17.61 10.05 12.60
CA ALA A 115 16.87 11.10 13.30
C ALA A 115 15.40 10.71 13.52
N LEU A 116 14.79 10.04 12.55
CA LEU A 116 13.41 9.54 12.65
C LEU A 116 13.31 8.20 13.41
N ASP A 117 14.27 7.30 13.20
CA ASP A 117 14.25 5.95 13.74
C ASP A 117 14.79 5.88 15.18
N GLY A 118 15.74 6.75 15.52
CA GLY A 118 16.43 6.76 16.82
C GLY A 118 15.48 6.83 18.01
N PRO A 119 14.59 7.83 18.09
CA PRO A 119 13.68 7.97 19.24
C PRO A 119 12.78 6.75 19.46
N MET A 120 12.27 6.14 18.38
CA MET A 120 11.45 4.94 18.47
C MET A 120 12.27 3.74 18.97
N ARG A 121 13.48 3.55 18.42
CA ARG A 121 14.39 2.49 18.86
C ARG A 121 14.76 2.65 20.34
N ASP A 122 15.06 3.88 20.77
CA ASP A 122 15.42 4.18 22.15
C ASP A 122 14.25 3.92 23.11
N ALA A 123 13.03 4.30 22.72
CA ALA A 123 11.83 4.01 23.51
C ALA A 123 11.58 2.50 23.67
N ILE A 124 11.73 1.72 22.60
CA ILE A 124 11.59 0.25 22.64
C ILE A 124 12.66 -0.36 23.55
N ASN A 125 13.92 0.11 23.44
CA ASN A 125 15.02 -0.38 24.27
C ASN A 125 14.84 -0.04 25.76
N ALA A 126 14.37 1.17 26.07
CA ALA A 126 14.08 1.59 27.43
C ALA A 126 12.96 0.73 28.05
N GLN A 127 11.88 0.47 27.29
CA GLN A 127 10.80 -0.40 27.73
C GLN A 127 11.29 -1.83 28.01
N ALA A 128 12.03 -2.43 27.06
CA ALA A 128 12.57 -3.78 27.23
C ALA A 128 13.51 -3.91 28.45
N THR A 129 14.29 -2.87 28.72
CA THR A 129 15.20 -2.82 29.89
C THR A 129 14.42 -2.76 31.20
N ASN A 130 13.34 -1.97 31.25
CA ASN A 130 12.48 -1.86 32.43
C ASN A 130 11.74 -3.17 32.71
N ASP A 131 11.21 -3.82 31.68
CA ASP A 131 10.49 -5.10 31.79
C ASP A 131 11.44 -6.20 32.28
N LEU A 132 12.64 -6.29 31.69
CA LEU A 132 13.67 -7.23 32.15
C LEU A 132 14.06 -6.98 33.60
N SER A 133 14.19 -5.71 34.01
CA SER A 133 14.53 -5.37 35.39
C SER A 133 13.45 -5.81 36.39
N GLN A 134 12.17 -5.64 36.03
CA GLN A 134 11.04 -6.10 36.84
C GLN A 134 10.99 -7.62 36.93
N ASP A 135 11.23 -8.32 35.82
CA ASP A 135 11.26 -9.78 35.78
C ASP A 135 12.37 -10.36 36.65
N ILE A 136 13.58 -9.78 36.58
CA ILE A 136 14.72 -10.15 37.43
C ILE A 136 14.37 -9.90 38.90
N PHE A 137 13.81 -8.74 39.24
CA PHE A 137 13.42 -8.43 40.60
C PHE A 137 12.38 -9.42 41.15
N ALA A 138 11.34 -9.71 40.36
CA ALA A 138 10.30 -10.66 40.74
C ALA A 138 10.85 -12.08 40.89
N ALA A 139 11.74 -12.51 40.01
CA ALA A 139 12.41 -13.81 40.11
C ALA A 139 13.28 -13.91 41.37
N PHE A 140 14.06 -12.86 41.66
CA PHE A 140 14.90 -12.80 42.85
C PHE A 140 14.07 -12.80 44.14
N ALA A 141 12.98 -12.02 44.19
CA ALA A 141 12.08 -11.99 45.34
C ALA A 141 11.44 -13.36 45.61
N ARG A 142 11.02 -14.09 44.56
CA ARG A 142 10.49 -15.46 44.66
C ARG A 142 11.55 -16.46 45.16
N ASP A 143 12.78 -16.38 44.65
CA ASP A 143 13.88 -17.24 45.12
C ASP A 143 14.19 -16.98 46.60
N LEU A 144 14.24 -15.71 47.00
CA LEU A 144 14.48 -15.32 48.39
C LEU A 144 13.38 -15.81 49.33
N GLN A 145 12.10 -15.66 48.97
CA GLN A 145 10.96 -16.18 49.73
C GLN A 145 11.04 -17.70 49.93
N THR A 146 11.43 -18.43 48.88
CA THR A 146 11.58 -19.90 48.92
C THR A 146 12.71 -20.34 49.85
N ARG A 147 13.82 -19.59 49.89
CA ARG A 147 15.00 -19.91 50.73
C ARG A 147 14.83 -19.54 52.19
N ILE A 148 14.14 -18.43 52.48
CA ILE A 148 13.94 -17.96 53.86
C ILE A 148 12.85 -18.78 54.56
N GLY A 149 12.00 -19.51 53.84
CA GLY A 149 11.02 -20.41 54.44
C GLY A 149 9.97 -19.67 55.27
N PHE A 150 9.43 -18.57 54.75
CA PHE A 150 8.34 -17.86 55.41
C PHE A 150 7.04 -18.69 55.30
N GLU A 151 6.61 -19.31 56.39
CA GLU A 151 5.20 -19.69 56.54
C GLU A 151 4.40 -18.44 56.90
N LEU A 152 3.56 -17.99 55.98
CA LEU A 152 2.59 -16.94 56.26
C LEU A 152 1.45 -17.57 57.08
N ASP A 153 1.43 -17.33 58.39
CA ASP A 153 0.34 -17.78 59.26
C ASP A 153 -0.96 -17.06 58.86
N GLN A 154 -1.77 -17.74 58.05
CA GLN A 154 -3.05 -17.24 57.57
C GLN A 154 -4.08 -17.09 58.68
N GLN A 155 -3.92 -17.75 59.84
CA GLN A 155 -4.77 -17.51 61.01
C GLN A 155 -4.50 -16.14 61.62
N ALA A 156 -3.22 -15.72 61.68
CA ALA A 156 -2.84 -14.40 62.20
C ALA A 156 -3.33 -13.25 61.29
N LEU A 157 -3.28 -13.43 59.96
CA LEU A 157 -3.80 -12.44 59.01
C LEU A 157 -5.33 -12.27 59.12
N ASN A 158 -6.07 -13.37 59.23
CA ASN A 158 -7.53 -13.33 59.38
C ASN A 158 -7.95 -12.70 60.71
N ALA A 159 -7.17 -12.88 61.78
CA ALA A 159 -7.43 -12.27 63.09
C ALA A 159 -7.26 -10.74 63.08
N VAL A 160 -6.27 -10.21 62.35
CA VAL A 160 -6.07 -8.76 62.20
C VAL A 160 -7.18 -8.14 61.35
N HIS A 161 -7.62 -8.81 60.29
CA HIS A 161 -8.76 -8.37 59.48
C HIS A 161 -10.09 -8.35 60.25
N ALA A 162 -10.27 -9.23 61.25
CA ALA A 162 -11.43 -9.23 62.13
C ALA A 162 -11.41 -8.11 63.19
N GLN A 163 -10.23 -7.54 63.49
CA GLN A 163 -10.07 -6.46 64.47
C GLN A 163 -10.16 -5.04 63.85
N PHE A 164 -10.11 -4.95 62.51
CA PHE A 164 -10.31 -3.71 61.75
C PHE A 164 -11.75 -3.54 61.22
N GLN A 165 -12.71 -4.35 61.67
CA GLN A 165 -14.15 -4.12 61.47
C GLN A 165 -14.77 -3.41 62.67
#